data_AF-A0A4R0X4X0-F1
#
_entry.id   AF-A0A4R0X4X0-F1
#
_cell.length_a   1.000
_cell.length_b   1.000
_cell.length_c   1.000
_cell.angle_alpha   90.00
_cell.angle_beta   90.00
_cell.angle_gamma   90.00
#
_symmetry.space_group_name_H-M   'P 1'
#
loop_
_entity.id
_entity.type
_entity.pdbx_description
1 polymer ?
#
loop_
_entity_poly.entity_id
_entity_poly.type
_entity_poly.pdbx_seq_one_letter_code
_entity_poly.pdbx_strand_id
1 'polypeptide(L)' 'MTDRDPGMDTLLVMDREVFTLDATGRLWVKFEATRCAVTTERPHGLRYSLTLHDETGARL' A
#
# COMPACT_ATOMS: atom_id res chain seq x y z
N MET A 1 -13.26 -22.23 5.44
CA MET A 1 -12.91 -21.03 6.21
C MET A 1 -11.83 -20.33 5.42
N THR A 2 -12.14 -19.18 4.81
CA THR A 2 -11.13 -18.39 4.09
C THR A 2 -10.14 -17.95 5.15
N ASP A 3 -8.94 -18.53 5.13
CA ASP A 3 -7.87 -18.16 6.03
C ASP A 3 -7.58 -16.68 5.81
N ARG A 4 -7.99 -15.86 6.77
CA ARG A 4 -7.91 -14.40 6.67
C ARG A 4 -6.45 -14.05 6.90
N ASP A 5 -5.74 -13.75 5.82
CA ASP A 5 -4.33 -13.37 5.87
C ASP A 5 -4.16 -12.10 6.73
N PRO A 6 -3.50 -12.18 7.90
CA PRO A 6 -3.29 -11.03 8.78
C PRO A 6 -2.49 -9.89 8.10
N GLY A 7 -1.68 -10.23 7.08
CA GLY A 7 -0.96 -9.26 6.27
C GLY A 7 -1.89 -8.33 5.47
N MET A 8 -3.07 -8.82 5.06
CA MET A 8 -4.04 -7.99 4.32
C MET A 8 -4.73 -6.96 5.21
N ASP A 9 -5.03 -7.33 6.44
CA ASP A 9 -5.56 -6.38 7.41
C ASP A 9 -4.51 -5.33 7.77
N THR A 10 -3.24 -5.71 7.85
CA THR A 10 -2.12 -4.76 8.04
C THR A 10 -2.06 -3.74 6.90
N LEU A 11 -2.17 -4.16 5.64
CA LEU A 11 -2.18 -3.23 4.50
C LEU A 11 -3.33 -2.25 4.56
N LEU A 12 -4.53 -2.69 4.98
CA LEU A 12 -5.67 -1.80 5.14
C LEU A 12 -5.47 -0.78 6.27
N VAL A 13 -4.80 -1.16 7.36
CA VAL A 13 -4.40 -0.23 8.43
C VAL A 13 -3.41 0.81 7.91
N MET A 14 -2.53 0.42 6.98
CA MET A 14 -1.53 1.31 6.38
C MET A 14 -2.07 2.17 5.24
N ASP A 15 -3.37 2.15 4.93
CA ASP A 15 -3.91 2.99 3.85
C ASP A 15 -3.65 4.47 4.12
N ARG A 16 -3.01 5.15 3.15
CA ARG A 16 -2.54 6.54 3.20
C ARG A 16 -1.34 6.82 4.10
N GLU A 17 -0.75 5.81 4.74
CA GLU A 17 0.49 5.98 5.48
C GLU A 17 1.66 6.34 4.54
N VAL A 18 2.56 7.20 5.04
CA VAL A 18 3.72 7.71 4.30
C VAL A 18 4.98 7.49 5.13
N PHE A 19 5.91 6.72 4.59
CA PHE A 19 7.16 6.38 5.26
C PHE A 19 8.33 7.04 4.54
N THR A 20 9.08 7.91 5.23
CA THR A 20 10.32 8.50 4.72
C THR A 20 11.45 7.48 4.77
N LEU A 21 12.17 7.31 3.65
CA LEU A 21 13.25 6.32 3.51
C LEU A 21 14.63 6.88 3.81
N ASP A 22 14.77 8.20 3.85
CA ASP A 22 16.03 8.88 4.15
C ASP A 22 15.85 9.95 5.23
N ALA A 23 16.97 10.32 5.86
CA ALA A 23 17.00 11.33 6.92
C ALA A 23 16.69 12.76 6.41
N THR A 24 16.76 12.98 5.10
CA THR A 24 16.45 14.28 4.48
C THR A 24 14.96 14.42 4.13
N GLY A 25 14.19 13.34 4.20
CA GLY A 25 12.78 13.28 3.82
C GLY A 25 12.52 13.37 2.31
N ARG A 26 13.53 13.15 1.46
CA ARG A 26 13.39 13.37 0.00
C ARG A 26 12.80 12.17 -0.73
N LEU A 27 13.10 10.97 -0.25
CA LEU A 27 12.51 9.74 -0.74
C LEU A 27 11.51 9.24 0.29
N TRP A 28 10.30 8.98 -0.17
CA TRP A 28 9.23 8.47 0.69
C TRP A 28 8.33 7.51 -0.07
N VAL A 29 7.77 6.55 0.64
CA VAL A 29 6.82 5.58 0.08
C VAL A 29 5.43 5.92 0.57
N LYS A 30 4.48 5.97 -0.35
CA LYS A 30 3.06 6.06 -0.05
C LYS A 30 2.41 4.70 -0.15
N PHE A 31 1.63 4.36 0.86
CA PHE A 31 0.75 3.20 0.84
C PHE A 31 -0.67 3.64 0.45
N GLU A 32 -1.25 2.94 -0.52
CA GLU A 32 -2.67 3.08 -0.87
C GLU A 32 -3.27 1.68 -0.91
N ALA A 33 -4.23 1.39 -0.04
CA ALA A 33 -4.80 0.06 0.13
C ALA A 33 -6.31 0.15 0.37
N THR A 34 -7.08 -0.58 -0.43
CA THR A 34 -8.55 -0.55 -0.37
C THR A 34 -9.12 -1.93 -0.61
N ARG A 35 -10.26 -2.21 0.04
CA ARG A 35 -11.04 -3.42 -0.26
C ARG A 35 -11.69 -3.28 -1.63
N CYS A 36 -11.69 -4.36 -2.39
CA CYS A 36 -12.38 -4.46 -3.67
C CYS A 36 -13.13 -5.79 -3.79
N ALA A 37 -13.96 -5.93 -4.83
CA ALA A 37 -14.57 -7.21 -5.13
C ALA A 37 -13.49 -8.28 -5.37
N VAL A 38 -13.74 -9.49 -4.89
CA VAL A 38 -12.91 -10.65 -5.19
C VAL A 38 -13.11 -11.01 -6.66
N THR A 39 -12.00 -11.09 -7.40
CA THR A 39 -11.99 -11.55 -8.80
C THR A 39 -10.89 -12.60 -8.99
N THR A 40 -10.86 -13.27 -10.14
CA THR A 40 -9.78 -14.22 -10.46
C THR A 40 -8.40 -13.55 -10.42
N GLU A 41 -8.33 -12.29 -10.83
CA GLU A 41 -7.10 -11.48 -10.83
C GLU A 41 -6.78 -10.90 -9.44
N ARG A 42 -7.77 -10.81 -8.55
CA ARG A 42 -7.63 -10.32 -7.17
C ARG A 42 -8.38 -11.25 -6.21
N PRO A 43 -7.89 -12.49 -6.00
CA PRO A 43 -8.58 -13.50 -5.19
C PRO A 43 -8.72 -13.08 -3.73
N HIS A 44 -7.88 -12.14 -3.31
CA HIS A 44 -7.80 -11.60 -1.97
C HIS A 44 -8.74 -10.43 -1.71
N GLY A 45 -9.43 -9.92 -2.73
CA GLY A 45 -10.38 -8.80 -2.56
C GLY A 45 -9.71 -7.50 -2.09
N LEU A 46 -8.44 -7.31 -2.43
CA LEU A 46 -7.66 -6.13 -2.06
C LEU A 46 -7.03 -5.49 -3.28
N ARG A 47 -7.13 -4.16 -3.37
CA ARG A 47 -6.37 -3.34 -4.30
C ARG A 47 -5.38 -2.52 -3.50
N TYR A 48 -4.10 -2.72 -3.77
CA TYR A 48 -3.03 -2.00 -3.08
C TYR A 48 -1.95 -1.54 -4.05
N SER A 49 -1.28 -0.45 -3.70
CA SER A 49 -0.06 0.02 -4.34
C SER A 49 0.85 0.68 -3.32
N LEU A 50 2.15 0.37 -3.42
CA LEU A 50 3.22 1.10 -2.76
C LEU A 50 3.95 1.86 -3.85
N THR A 51 4.03 3.16 -3.70
CA THR A 51 4.69 4.01 -4.69
C THR A 51 5.83 4.76 -4.02
N LEU A 52 7.02 4.69 -4.61
CA LEU A 52 8.15 5.53 -4.23
C LEU A 52 7.96 6.90 -4.87
N HIS A 53 8.19 7.94 -4.07
CA HIS A 53 8.16 9.32 -4.49
C HIS A 53 9.47 10.01 -4.16
N ASP A 54 9.83 10.99 -4.99
CA ASP A 54 10.91 11.94 -4.70
C ASP A 54 10.40 13.23 -4.03
N GLU A 55 11.32 14.18 -3.81
CA GLU A 55 11.05 15.45 -3.14
C GLU A 55 10.11 16.37 -3.94
N THR A 56 9.96 16.11 -5.24
CA THR A 56 9.00 16.81 -6.11
C THR A 56 7.61 16.17 -6.07
N GLY A 57 7.48 15.01 -5.42
CA GLY A 57 6.29 14.19 -5.39
C GLY A 57 6.11 13.31 -6.64
N ALA A 58 7.08 13.32 -7.57
CA ALA A 58 7.04 12.47 -8.75
C ALA A 58 7.15 11.00 -8.35
N ARG A 59 6.45 10.14 -9.09
CA ARG A 59 6.48 8.69 -8.88
C ARG A 59 7.70 8.13 -9.59
N LEU A 60 8.51 7.37 -8.86
CA LEU A 60 9.71 6.70 -9.38
C LEU A 60 9.45 5.21 -9.67
#